data_AF-A0A3Q7FIV4-F1
#
_entry.id   AF-A0A3Q7FIV4-F1
#
_cell.length_a   1.000
_cell.length_b   1.000
_cell.length_c   1.000
_cell.angle_alpha   90.00
_cell.angle_beta   90.00
_cell.angle_gamma   90.00
#
_symmetry.space_group_name_H-M   'P 1'
#
loop_
_entity.id
_entity.type
_entity.pdbx_description
1 polymer ?
#
loop_
_entity_poly.entity_id
_entity_poly.type
_entity_poly.pdbx_seq_one_letter_code
_entity_poly.pdbx_strand_id
1 'polypeptide(L)'
;MTKATSFVAIFLVGAMALFLGEFLVTAQVKCNVMELSSCVPAISSSTPPPPSPTQKCCAKLKEQEPCFCDFLKNPLAKPYVNSTRAREVLAICGVPFPQC
;
A
#
# COMPACT_ATOMS: atom_id res chain seq x y z
N MET A 1 -17.00 -52.59 -13.63
CA MET A 1 -16.14 -51.86 -12.68
C MET A 1 -15.75 -50.47 -13.19
N THR A 2 -16.68 -49.75 -13.83
CA THR A 2 -16.42 -48.49 -14.57
C THR A 2 -17.05 -47.25 -13.94
N LYS A 3 -18.13 -47.44 -13.16
CA LYS A 3 -18.86 -46.35 -12.52
C LYS A 3 -18.04 -45.70 -11.39
N ALA A 4 -17.38 -46.51 -10.56
CA ALA A 4 -16.57 -46.04 -9.43
C ALA A 4 -15.36 -45.20 -9.90
N THR A 5 -14.71 -45.62 -10.99
CA THR A 5 -13.56 -44.92 -11.58
C THR A 5 -13.94 -43.54 -12.13
N SER A 6 -15.16 -43.40 -12.67
CA SER A 6 -15.67 -42.13 -13.19
C SER A 6 -15.99 -41.13 -12.08
N PHE A 7 -16.57 -41.58 -10.96
CA PHE A 7 -16.86 -40.70 -9.81
C PHE A 7 -15.57 -40.20 -9.14
N VAL A 8 -14.58 -41.07 -9.01
CA VAL A 8 -13.26 -40.70 -8.46
C VAL A 8 -12.56 -39.65 -9.33
N ALA A 9 -12.61 -39.79 -10.66
CA ALA A 9 -12.02 -38.82 -11.57
C ALA A 9 -12.70 -37.44 -11.48
N ILE A 10 -14.03 -37.38 -11.35
CA ILE A 10 -14.78 -36.13 -11.24
C ILE A 10 -14.47 -35.41 -9.91
N PHE A 11 -14.38 -36.16 -8.80
CA PHE A 11 -14.00 -35.61 -7.51
C PHE A 11 -12.58 -35.07 -7.49
N LEU A 12 -11.63 -35.77 -8.12
CA LEU A 12 -10.23 -35.33 -8.20
C LEU A 12 -10.07 -34.05 -9.04
N VAL A 13 -10.76 -33.94 -10.17
CA VAL A 13 -10.74 -32.74 -11.02
C VAL A 13 -11.45 -31.56 -10.33
N GLY A 14 -12.58 -31.82 -9.66
CA GLY A 14 -13.30 -30.80 -8.87
C GLY A 14 -12.48 -30.27 -7.70
N ALA A 15 -11.77 -31.15 -6.98
CA ALA A 15 -10.87 -30.75 -5.89
C ALA A 15 -9.70 -29.90 -6.40
N MET A 16 -9.07 -30.27 -7.53
CA MET A 16 -7.99 -29.48 -8.13
C MET A 16 -8.46 -28.09 -8.59
N ALA A 17 -9.67 -27.96 -9.14
CA ALA A 17 -10.21 -26.66 -9.57
C ALA A 17 -10.50 -25.71 -8.40
N LEU A 18 -10.86 -26.25 -7.22
CA LEU A 18 -11.10 -25.44 -6.01
C LEU A 18 -9.82 -24.90 -5.37
N PHE A 19 -8.66 -25.53 -5.61
CA PHE A 19 -7.37 -25.07 -5.07
C PHE A 19 -6.72 -23.93 -5.89
N LEU A 20 -7.18 -23.62 -7.11
CA LEU A 20 -6.66 -22.49 -7.90
C LEU A 20 -7.27 -21.14 -7.51
N GLY A 21 -8.27 -21.10 -6.63
CA GLY A 21 -9.07 -19.90 -6.35
C GLY A 21 -8.49 -18.91 -5.32
N GLU A 22 -7.50 -19.28 -4.52
CA GLU A 22 -7.18 -18.53 -3.28
C GLU A 22 -5.75 -17.98 -3.18
N PHE A 23 -5.00 -17.88 -4.27
CA PHE A 23 -3.68 -17.24 -4.25
C PHE A 23 -3.63 -15.96 -5.10
N LEU A 24 -4.60 -15.08 -4.90
CA LEU A 24 -4.34 -13.64 -5.04
C LEU A 24 -3.51 -13.19 -3.83
N VAL A 25 -2.25 -13.58 -3.79
CA VAL A 25 -1.26 -12.93 -2.92
C VAL A 25 -1.08 -11.54 -3.51
N THR A 26 -1.98 -10.63 -3.14
CA THR A 26 -1.67 -9.21 -3.16
C THR A 26 -0.36 -9.09 -2.40
N ALA A 27 0.72 -8.73 -3.09
CA ALA A 27 1.97 -8.37 -2.44
C ALA A 27 1.61 -7.33 -1.39
N GLN A 28 1.51 -7.76 -0.12
CA GLN A 28 1.14 -6.85 0.94
C GLN A 28 2.31 -5.91 1.08
N VAL A 29 2.13 -4.68 0.61
CA VAL A 29 3.06 -3.60 0.92
C VAL A 29 3.14 -3.57 2.43
N LYS A 30 4.33 -3.85 2.97
CA LYS A 30 4.53 -3.78 4.40
C LYS A 30 4.40 -2.32 4.80
N CYS A 31 3.34 -2.01 5.54
CA CYS A 31 3.09 -0.67 6.03
C CYS A 31 4.22 -0.26 6.97
N ASN A 32 5.09 0.61 6.48
CA ASN A 32 6.25 1.09 7.22
C ASN A 32 6.49 2.56 6.91
N VAL A 33 6.22 3.41 7.90
CA VAL A 33 6.38 4.86 7.76
C VAL A 33 7.83 5.26 7.43
N MET A 34 8.83 4.43 7.76
CA MET A 34 10.23 4.71 7.45
C MET A 34 10.55 4.66 5.96
N GLU A 35 9.71 4.01 5.15
CA GLU A 35 9.79 4.04 3.69
C GLU A 35 9.56 5.47 3.13
N LEU A 36 8.93 6.36 3.91
CA LEU A 36 8.69 7.77 3.58
C LEU A 36 9.86 8.68 3.97
N SER A 37 10.98 8.14 4.47
CA SER A 37 12.16 8.92 4.88
C SER A 37 12.68 9.86 3.79
N SER A 38 12.60 9.45 2.52
CA SER A 38 12.97 10.28 1.37
C SER A 38 12.10 11.53 1.16
N CYS A 39 10.94 11.60 1.81
CA CYS A 39 10.03 12.75 1.81
C CYS A 39 10.29 13.73 2.95
N VAL A 40 11.07 13.35 3.98
CA VAL A 40 11.33 14.20 5.15
C VAL A 40 11.82 15.59 4.74
N PRO A 41 12.80 15.77 3.83
CA PRO A 41 13.26 17.11 3.45
C PRO A 41 12.16 17.99 2.86
N ALA A 42 11.19 17.41 2.13
CA ALA A 42 10.07 18.14 1.53
C ALA A 42 8.96 18.47 2.55
N ILE A 43 8.81 17.63 3.58
CA ILE A 43 7.78 17.77 4.62
C ILE A 43 8.24 18.68 5.76
N SER A 44 9.49 18.54 6.22
CA SER A 44 10.01 19.21 7.41
C SER A 44 10.76 20.51 7.13
N SER A 45 10.87 20.93 5.86
CA SER A 45 11.56 22.17 5.52
C SER A 45 10.78 23.38 6.04
N SER A 46 11.47 24.25 6.77
CA SER A 46 11.01 25.58 7.19
C SER A 46 11.57 26.70 6.30
N THR A 47 12.37 26.36 5.29
CA THR A 47 13.08 27.33 4.44
C THR A 47 12.19 27.73 3.26
N PRO A 48 11.90 29.03 3.05
CA PRO A 48 11.17 29.49 1.87
C PRO A 48 12.09 29.67 0.64
N PRO A 49 11.72 29.20 -0.57
CA PRO A 49 10.64 28.25 -0.83
C PRO A 49 11.04 26.82 -0.41
N PRO A 50 10.09 26.02 0.13
CA PRO A 50 10.37 24.64 0.52
C PRO A 50 10.75 23.79 -0.71
N PRO A 51 11.66 22.80 -0.56
CA PRO A 51 12.07 21.95 -1.66
C PRO A 51 10.90 21.11 -2.17
N SER A 52 10.88 20.87 -3.48
CA SER A 52 9.95 19.95 -4.12
C SER A 52 10.26 18.50 -3.71
N PRO A 53 9.26 17.62 -3.57
CA PRO A 53 9.51 16.20 -3.34
C PRO A 53 10.31 15.57 -4.49
N THR A 54 11.23 14.68 -4.14
CA THR A 54 12.01 13.92 -5.12
C THR A 54 11.17 12.83 -5.79
N GLN A 55 11.59 12.35 -6.95
CA GLN A 55 10.93 11.22 -7.62
C GLN A 55 10.87 9.97 -6.72
N LYS A 56 11.92 9.73 -5.92
CA LYS A 56 11.95 8.63 -4.94
C LYS A 56 10.90 8.81 -3.85
N CYS A 57 10.71 10.03 -3.34
CA CYS A 57 9.64 10.34 -2.40
C CYS A 57 8.27 10.05 -3.01
N CYS A 58 7.99 10.57 -4.20
CA CYS A 58 6.69 10.34 -4.84
C CYS A 58 6.43 8.85 -5.15
N ALA A 59 7.45 8.09 -5.54
CA ALA A 59 7.33 6.64 -5.74
C ALA A 59 6.95 5.93 -4.42
N LYS A 60 7.60 6.30 -3.31
CA LYS A 60 7.31 5.70 -1.99
C LYS A 60 5.94 6.10 -1.43
N LEU A 61 5.46 7.31 -1.71
CA LEU A 61 4.10 7.71 -1.34
C LEU A 61 3.05 6.87 -2.07
N LYS A 62 3.23 6.63 -3.37
CA LYS A 62 2.32 5.78 -4.17
C LYS A 62 2.36 4.32 -3.71
N GLU A 63 3.56 3.81 -3.41
CA GLU A 63 3.72 2.45 -2.89
C GLU A 63 2.97 2.26 -1.55
N GLN A 64 3.03 3.26 -0.66
CA GLN A 64 2.45 3.21 0.69
C GLN A 64 1.02 3.75 0.78
N GLU A 65 0.39 4.14 -0.33
CA GLU A 65 -0.97 4.70 -0.35
C GLU A 65 -2.00 3.84 0.41
N PRO A 66 -2.02 2.49 0.26
CA PRO A 66 -2.95 1.63 1.00
C PRO A 66 -2.79 1.70 2.54
N CYS A 67 -1.61 2.11 3.01
CA CYS A 67 -1.24 2.12 4.44
C CYS A 67 -1.55 3.45 5.14
N PHE A 68 -1.93 4.50 4.42
CA PHE A 68 -2.03 5.84 5.00
C PHE A 68 -3.10 5.95 6.09
N CYS A 69 -4.20 5.21 6.01
CA CYS A 69 -5.18 5.18 7.09
C CYS A 69 -4.60 4.62 8.40
N ASP A 70 -3.74 3.62 8.32
CA ASP A 70 -3.10 3.05 9.49
C ASP A 70 -2.05 3.99 10.07
N PHE A 71 -1.32 4.73 9.22
CA PHE A 71 -0.44 5.80 9.67
C PHE A 71 -1.21 6.95 10.36
N LEU A 72 -2.41 7.28 9.90
CA LEU A 72 -3.27 8.29 10.52
C LEU A 72 -3.86 7.85 11.86
N LYS A 73 -4.07 6.55 12.06
CA LYS A 73 -4.50 5.98 13.35
C LYS A 73 -3.37 5.89 14.36
N ASN A 74 -2.12 5.73 13.90
CA ASN A 74 -0.96 5.65 14.77
C ASN A 74 -0.57 7.05 15.32
N PRO A 75 -0.65 7.30 16.64
CA PRO A 75 -0.37 8.61 17.22
C PRO A 75 1.08 9.08 17.03
N LEU A 76 2.03 8.16 16.83
CA LEU A 76 3.43 8.49 16.58
C LEU A 76 3.69 8.90 15.12
N ALA A 77 2.94 8.34 14.17
CA ALA A 77 3.10 8.65 12.74
C ALA A 77 2.21 9.82 12.30
N LYS A 78 1.02 9.96 12.89
CA LYS A 78 -0.01 10.95 12.53
C LYS A 78 0.52 12.38 12.40
N PRO A 79 1.35 12.92 13.33
CA PRO A 79 1.84 14.30 13.21
C PRO A 79 2.64 14.55 11.92
N TYR A 80 3.34 13.53 11.42
CA TYR A 80 4.19 13.62 10.24
C TYR A 80 3.39 13.49 8.94
N VAL A 81 2.44 12.54 8.90
CA VAL A 81 1.64 12.26 7.69
C VAL A 81 0.40 13.16 7.54
N ASN A 82 -0.03 13.83 8.62
CA ASN A 82 -1.22 14.69 8.64
C ASN A 82 -0.91 16.20 8.67
N SER A 83 0.34 16.60 8.53
CA SER A 83 0.72 18.01 8.49
C SER A 83 0.25 18.69 7.18
N THR A 84 0.06 20.02 7.21
CA THR A 84 -0.25 20.80 5.99
C THR A 84 0.77 20.52 4.90
N ARG A 85 2.06 20.46 5.25
CA ARG A 85 3.11 20.25 4.27
C ARG A 85 3.14 18.82 3.71
N ALA A 86 2.81 17.81 4.51
CA ALA A 86 2.64 16.45 4.02
C ALA A 86 1.48 16.34 3.01
N ARG A 87 0.37 17.04 3.25
CA ARG A 87 -0.78 17.08 2.32
C ARG A 87 -0.41 17.76 1.00
N GLU A 88 0.38 18.83 1.04
CA GLU A 88 0.89 19.49 -0.17
C GLU A 88 1.85 18.57 -0.95
N VAL A 89 2.74 17.85 -0.26
CA VAL A 89 3.65 16.89 -0.89
C VAL A 89 2.87 15.75 -1.57
N LEU A 90 1.82 15.23 -0.92
CA LEU A 90 0.91 14.24 -1.53
C LEU A 90 0.27 14.78 -2.81
N ALA A 91 -0.25 16.01 -2.78
CA ALA A 91 -0.84 16.66 -3.95
C ALA A 91 0.16 16.83 -5.11
N ILE A 92 1.39 17.27 -4.82
CA ILE A 92 2.46 17.41 -5.83
C ILE A 92 2.79 16.04 -6.47
N CYS A 93 2.82 14.99 -5.66
CA CYS A 93 3.11 13.63 -6.13
C CYS A 93 1.90 12.93 -6.80
N GLY A 94 0.72 13.56 -6.82
CA GLY A 94 -0.51 13.00 -7.37
C GLY A 94 -1.06 11.83 -6.56
N VAL A 95 -0.86 11.84 -5.24
CA VAL A 95 -1.36 10.80 -4.33
C VAL A 95 -2.54 11.38 -3.55
N PRO A 96 -3.74 10.76 -3.58
CA PRO A 96 -4.89 11.27 -2.86
C PRO A 96 -4.67 11.17 -1.35
N PHE A 97 -5.14 12.18 -0.61
CA PHE A 97 -5.22 12.06 0.84
C PHE A 97 -6.37 11.09 1.19
N PRO A 98 -6.14 10.07 2.02
CA PRO A 98 -7.13 9.02 2.21
C PRO A 98 -8.35 9.53 2.99
N GLN A 99 -9.52 8.97 2.68
CA GLN A 99 -10.68 9.03 3.54
C GLN A 99 -10.68 7.77 4.40
N CYS A 100 -10.51 7.98 5.70
CA CYS A 100 -10.52 6.99 6.76
C CYS A 100 -11.53 7.51 7.81
#